data_AF-A0A7S0DZD6-F1
#
_entry.id   AF-A0A7S0DZD6-F1
#
_cell.length_a   1.000
_cell.length_b   1.000
_cell.length_c   1.000
_cell.angle_alpha   90.00
_cell.angle_beta   90.00
_cell.angle_gamma   90.00
#
_symmetry.space_group_name_H-M   'P 1'
#
loop_
_entity.id
_entity.type
_entity.pdbx_description
1 polymer ?
#
loop_
_entity_poly.entity_id
_entity_poly.type
_entity_poly.pdbx_seq_one_letter_code
_entity_poly.pdbx_strand_id
1 'polypeptide(L)'
;WLQTVLPADAHERCSGRLFVTITTLDQRGLQKLTVSQFDSNQDLFEACAASSCVPMVTTKGFGARFRGKRSFDGLFSDNIPLFTDHVRPQLVFDLGKVQYALSGW
;
A
#
# COMPACT_ATOMS: atom_id res chain seq x y z
N TRP A 1 9.70 -11.92 8.17
CA TRP A 1 10.85 -11.51 7.33
C TRP A 1 10.96 -9.99 7.23
N LEU A 2 9.96 -9.24 6.74
CA LEU A 2 10.10 -7.77 6.64
C LEU A 2 10.45 -7.12 7.99
N GLN A 3 9.76 -7.49 9.07
CA GLN A 3 10.05 -7.02 10.43
C GLN A 3 11.48 -7.34 10.93
N THR A 4 12.15 -8.36 10.37
CA THR A 4 13.49 -8.77 10.79
C THR A 4 14.60 -8.11 9.97
N VAL A 5 14.28 -7.45 8.85
CA VAL A 5 15.25 -6.79 7.97
C VAL A 5 15.15 -5.27 7.98
N LEU A 6 14.06 -4.70 8.50
CA LEU A 6 13.92 -3.26 8.63
C LEU A 6 14.93 -2.72 9.67
N PRO A 7 15.65 -1.62 9.36
CA PRO A 7 16.46 -0.95 10.35
C PRO A 7 15.59 -0.37 11.47
N ALA A 8 16.16 -0.14 12.66
CA ALA A 8 15.41 0.31 13.84
C ALA A 8 14.66 1.64 13.63
N ASP A 9 15.17 2.51 12.75
CA ASP A 9 14.63 3.83 12.41
C ASP A 9 13.84 3.87 11.09
N ALA A 10 13.44 2.72 10.55
CA ALA A 10 12.78 2.65 9.23
C ALA A 10 11.54 3.54 9.14
N HIS A 11 10.69 3.56 10.18
CA HIS A 11 9.48 4.39 10.24
C HIS A 11 9.79 5.90 10.18
N GLU A 12 10.82 6.37 10.86
CA GLU A 12 11.28 7.76 10.77
C GLU A 12 11.81 8.07 9.37
N ARG A 13 12.58 7.14 8.80
CA ARG A 13 13.13 7.30 7.45
C ARG A 13 12.03 7.29 6.38
N CYS A 14 10.95 6.55 6.56
CA CYS A 14 9.85 6.49 5.61
C CYS A 14 8.87 7.65 5.79
N SER A 15 8.72 8.19 7.00
CA SER A 15 7.77 9.26 7.28
C SER A 15 8.05 10.52 6.45
N GLY A 16 7.01 11.04 5.80
CA GLY A 16 7.07 12.16 4.86
C GLY A 16 7.69 11.86 3.50
N ARG A 17 8.21 10.64 3.28
CA ARG A 17 8.90 10.25 2.03
C ARG A 17 8.23 9.08 1.31
N LEU A 18 7.68 8.13 2.06
CA LEU A 18 6.93 6.99 1.55
C LEU A 18 5.44 7.30 1.67
N PHE A 19 4.68 7.01 0.61
CA PHE A 19 3.24 7.14 0.57
C PHE A 19 2.65 5.78 0.19
N VAL A 20 1.90 5.19 1.10
CA VAL A 20 1.30 3.87 0.93
C VAL A 20 -0.20 4.03 0.75
N THR A 21 -0.75 3.49 -0.33
CA THR A 21 -2.19 3.53 -0.59
C THR A 21 -2.84 2.22 -0.15
N ILE A 22 -3.85 2.35 0.70
CA ILE A 22 -4.59 1.23 1.29
C ILE A 22 -6.07 1.46 1.01
N THR A 23 -6.78 0.42 0.60
CA THR A 23 -8.23 0.49 0.50
C THR A 23 -8.82 0.14 1.86
N THR A 24 -9.62 1.02 2.46
CA THR A 24 -10.30 0.77 3.75
C THR A 24 -11.79 0.62 3.55
N LEU A 25 -12.46 -0.14 4.41
CA LEU A 25 -13.91 -0.28 4.40
C LEU A 25 -14.51 0.40 5.63
N ASP A 26 -15.44 1.33 5.38
CA ASP A 26 -16.28 1.95 6.40
C ASP A 26 -17.76 1.89 6.02
N GLN A 27 -18.61 2.59 6.76
CA GLN A 27 -20.07 2.59 6.55
C GLN A 27 -20.49 3.10 5.15
N ARG A 28 -19.64 3.87 4.47
CA ARG A 28 -19.89 4.43 3.14
C ARG A 28 -19.31 3.57 2.02
N GLY A 29 -18.69 2.44 2.34
CA GLY A 29 -18.10 1.51 1.37
C GLY A 29 -16.56 1.56 1.35
N LEU A 30 -15.97 1.24 0.20
CA LEU A 30 -14.52 1.25 0.01
C LEU A 30 -14.00 2.68 -0.13
N GLN A 31 -12.98 3.02 0.64
CA GLN A 31 -12.38 4.36 0.71
C GLN A 31 -10.87 4.27 0.55
N LYS A 32 -10.30 5.20 -0.21
CA LYS A 32 -8.84 5.36 -0.32
C LYS A 32 -8.28 5.94 0.99
N LEU A 33 -7.28 5.28 1.55
CA LEU A 33 -6.43 5.80 2.62
C LEU A 33 -5.00 5.92 2.09
N THR A 34 -4.40 7.11 2.20
CA THR A 34 -2.98 7.30 1.92
C THR A 34 -2.24 7.56 3.23
N VAL A 35 -1.29 6.69 3.55
CA VAL A 35 -0.49 6.76 4.77
C VAL A 35 0.90 7.24 4.39
N SER A 36 1.37 8.31 5.03
CA SER A 36 2.71 8.86 4.82
C SER A 36 3.46 9.20 6.10
N GLN A 37 2.86 8.94 7.26
CA GLN A 37 3.45 9.16 8.58
C GLN A 37 3.30 7.87 9.38
N PHE A 38 4.41 7.43 9.96
CA PHE A 38 4.51 6.14 10.64
C PHE A 38 5.02 6.33 12.06
N ASP A 39 4.27 5.81 13.04
CA ASP A 39 4.57 6.03 14.46
C ASP A 39 5.60 5.02 15.01
N SER A 40 5.82 3.92 14.30
CA SER A 40 6.79 2.87 14.63
C SER A 40 7.08 1.98 13.44
N ASN A 41 8.14 1.17 13.52
CA ASN A 41 8.42 0.15 12.49
C ASN A 41 7.28 -0.87 12.35
N GLN A 42 6.55 -1.12 13.43
CA GLN A 42 5.38 -2.00 13.40
C GLN A 42 4.24 -1.36 12.60
N ASP A 43 3.96 -0.07 12.83
CA ASP A 43 2.94 0.67 12.08
C ASP A 43 3.30 0.82 10.59
N LEU A 44 4.58 1.06 10.27
CA LEU A 44 5.09 0.99 8.89
C LEU A 44 4.87 -0.39 8.26
N PHE A 45 5.22 -1.46 8.96
CA PHE A 45 5.02 -2.82 8.48
C PHE A 45 3.54 -3.12 8.23
N GLU A 46 2.66 -2.76 9.17
CA GLU A 46 1.22 -3.00 9.05
C GLU A 46 0.61 -2.21 7.89
N ALA A 47 1.06 -0.98 7.64
CA ALA A 47 0.64 -0.20 6.49
C ALA A 47 1.01 -0.91 5.16
N CYS A 48 2.27 -1.34 5.02
CA CYS A 48 2.75 -2.08 3.85
C CYS A 48 1.99 -3.40 3.69
N ALA A 49 1.81 -4.15 4.78
CA ALA A 49 1.10 -5.43 4.76
C ALA A 49 -0.37 -5.25 4.34
N ALA A 50 -1.05 -4.24 4.87
CA ALA A 50 -2.43 -3.91 4.50
C ALA A 50 -2.54 -3.52 3.02
N SER A 51 -1.58 -2.73 2.51
CA SER A 51 -1.52 -2.31 1.11
C SER A 51 -1.32 -3.47 0.13
N SER A 52 -0.76 -4.60 0.59
CA SER A 52 -0.55 -5.83 -0.19
C SER A 52 -1.56 -6.95 0.11
N CYS A 53 -2.63 -6.63 0.84
CA CYS A 53 -3.61 -7.61 1.33
C CYS A 53 -4.72 -7.83 0.29
N VAL A 54 -4.38 -8.51 -0.80
CA VAL A 54 -5.31 -8.88 -1.87
C VAL A 54 -6.26 -9.97 -1.36
N PRO A 55 -7.58 -9.70 -1.29
CA PRO A 55 -8.57 -10.71 -0.91
C PRO A 55 -8.45 -11.97 -1.77
N MET A 56 -8.52 -13.14 -1.13
CA MET A 56 -8.46 -14.46 -1.78
C MET A 56 -7.12 -14.85 -2.42
N VAL A 57 -6.16 -13.93 -2.55
CA VAL A 57 -4.83 -14.23 -3.10
C VAL A 57 -3.80 -14.32 -1.98
N THR A 58 -3.60 -13.22 -1.23
CA THR A 58 -2.57 -13.17 -0.19
C THR A 58 -3.12 -13.43 1.21
N THR A 59 -4.44 -13.41 1.38
CA THR A 59 -5.12 -13.73 2.64
C THR A 59 -6.32 -14.64 2.44
N LYS A 60 -6.54 -15.55 3.40
CA LYS A 60 -7.75 -16.37 3.50
C LYS A 60 -8.94 -15.63 4.13
N GLY A 61 -8.70 -14.44 4.70
CA GLY A 61 -9.70 -13.65 5.42
C GLY A 61 -10.20 -12.42 4.65
N PHE A 62 -11.21 -11.75 5.21
CA PHE A 62 -11.78 -10.53 4.64
C PHE A 62 -10.95 -9.29 5.05
N GLY A 63 -9.74 -9.20 4.51
CA GLY A 63 -8.82 -8.08 4.70
C GLY A 63 -8.01 -8.13 6.00
N ALA A 64 -7.05 -7.22 6.12
CA ALA A 64 -6.26 -6.95 7.32
C ALA A 64 -6.95 -5.90 8.20
N ARG A 65 -6.46 -5.71 9.43
CA ARG A 65 -6.80 -4.52 10.24
C ARG A 65 -5.60 -3.59 10.24
N PHE A 66 -5.82 -2.32 9.89
CA PHE A 66 -4.81 -1.28 10.00
C PHE A 66 -5.42 -0.05 10.68
N ARG A 67 -4.78 0.44 11.75
CA ARG A 67 -5.26 1.57 12.58
C ARG A 67 -6.76 1.51 12.91
N GLY A 68 -7.22 0.32 13.33
CA GLY A 68 -8.60 0.07 13.72
C GLY A 68 -9.59 -0.14 12.57
N LYS A 69 -9.22 0.15 11.31
CA LYS A 69 -10.07 -0.04 10.13
C LYS A 69 -9.82 -1.37 9.47
N ARG A 70 -10.84 -1.91 8.80
CA ARG A 70 -10.68 -3.08 7.92
C ARG A 70 -10.10 -2.60 6.60
N SER A 71 -9.02 -3.25 6.17
CA SER A 71 -8.14 -2.78 5.12
C SER A 71 -7.83 -3.88 4.12
N PHE A 72 -7.64 -3.47 2.88
CA PHE A 72 -7.40 -4.30 1.72
C PHE A 72 -6.32 -3.65 0.86
N ASP A 73 -5.87 -4.41 -0.12
CA ASP A 73 -4.92 -3.96 -1.13
C ASP A 73 -5.27 -2.59 -1.75
N GLY A 74 -4.24 -1.79 -2.04
CA GLY A 74 -4.38 -0.47 -2.64
C GLY A 74 -5.00 -0.48 -4.05
N LEU A 75 -4.91 -1.62 -4.76
CA LEU A 75 -5.43 -1.83 -6.11
C LEU A 75 -6.90 -1.45 -6.28
N PHE A 76 -7.73 -1.62 -5.24
CA PHE A 76 -9.17 -1.40 -5.31
C PHE A 76 -9.60 0.07 -5.24
N SER A 77 -8.72 0.98 -4.84
CA SER A 77 -9.05 2.40 -4.70
C SER A 77 -8.16 3.32 -5.51
N ASP A 78 -6.84 3.15 -5.45
CA ASP A 78 -5.89 3.88 -6.29
C ASP A 78 -4.59 3.08 -6.41
N ASN A 79 -4.49 2.31 -7.48
CA ASN A 79 -3.37 1.40 -7.75
C ASN A 79 -2.08 2.14 -8.13
N ILE A 80 -2.19 3.34 -8.71
CA ILE A 80 -1.05 4.11 -9.21
C ILE A 80 -1.19 5.52 -8.64
N PRO A 81 -0.80 5.74 -7.38
CA PRO A 81 -0.92 7.06 -6.76
C PRO A 81 -0.04 8.07 -7.49
N LEU A 82 -0.69 9.04 -8.14
CA LEU A 82 -0.04 10.16 -8.81
C LEU A 82 -0.23 11.43 -7.99
N PHE A 83 0.86 12.12 -7.69
CA PHE A 83 0.81 13.47 -7.15
C PHE A 83 0.51 14.45 -8.28
N THR A 84 -0.64 15.12 -8.22
CA THR A 84 -1.06 16.13 -9.20
C THR A 84 -0.65 17.56 -8.82
N ASP A 85 0.13 17.71 -7.74
CA ASP A 85 0.57 19.02 -7.25
C ASP A 85 1.63 19.69 -8.13
N HIS A 86 2.20 18.95 -9.09
CA HIS A 86 3.29 19.39 -9.99
C HIS A 86 4.55 19.88 -9.25
N VAL A 87 4.66 19.63 -7.95
CA VAL A 87 5.83 20.02 -7.15
C VAL A 87 6.94 18.97 -7.26
N ARG A 88 6.56 17.71 -7.48
CA ARG A 88 7.46 16.57 -7.45
C ARG A 88 7.52 15.90 -8.82
N PRO A 89 8.69 15.88 -9.50
CA PRO A 89 8.89 15.00 -10.64
C PRO A 89 8.64 13.54 -10.24
N GLN A 90 7.95 12.79 -11.09
CA GLN A 90 7.57 11.41 -10.81
C GLN A 90 7.98 10.50 -11.96
N LEU A 91 8.70 9.43 -11.63
CA LEU A 91 8.86 8.29 -12.51
C LEU A 91 7.77 7.27 -12.15
N VAL A 92 6.89 6.95 -13.11
CA VAL A 92 5.71 6.12 -12.87
C VAL A 92 5.88 4.78 -13.59
N PHE A 93 5.80 3.69 -12.82
CA PHE A 93 5.81 2.33 -13.35
C PHE A 93 4.37 1.81 -13.42
N ASP A 94 3.76 1.87 -14.62
CA ASP A 94 2.43 1.31 -14.88
C ASP A 94 2.57 -0.09 -15.50
N LEU A 95 2.53 -1.10 -14.65
CA LEU A 95 2.66 -2.50 -15.07
C LEU A 95 1.46 -3.02 -15.87
N GLY A 96 0.32 -2.32 -15.85
CA GLY A 96 -0.84 -2.65 -16.69
C GLY A 96 -0.64 -2.25 -18.15
N LYS A 97 0.28 -1.33 -18.43
CA LYS A 97 0.67 -0.91 -19.79
C LYS A 97 1.88 -1.68 -20.33
N VAL A 98 2.52 -2.51 -19.50
CA VAL A 98 3.63 -3.35 -19.93
C VAL A 98 3.05 -4.52 -20.73
N GLN A 99 3.45 -4.62 -22.00
CA GLN A 99 3.19 -5.81 -22.80
C GLN A 99 4.16 -6.91 -22.36
N TYR A 100 3.62 -7.95 -21.77
CA TYR A 100 4.38 -9.16 -21.49
C TYR A 100 4.42 -10.00 -22.76
N ALA A 101 5.59 -10.49 -23.13
CA ALA A 101 5.72 -11.62 -24.03
C ALA A 101 5.20 -12.86 -23.27
N LEU A 102 3.89 -12.99 -23.16
CA LEU A 102 3.28 -14.24 -22.74
C LEU A 102 3.54 -15.23 -23.87
N SER A 103 4.67 -15.93 -23.81
CA SER A 103 4.86 -17.17 -24.56
C SER A 103 3.68 -18.05 -24.18
N GLY A 104 2.87 -18.39 -25.18
CA GLY A 104 1.63 -19.14 -25.01
C GLY A 104 1.81 -20.34 -24.09
N TRP A 105 0.85 -20.52 -23.19
CA TRP A 105 0.61 -21.80 -22.55
C TRP A 105 0.16 -22.82 -23.59
#